data_AF-J2LK91-F1
#
_entry.id   AF-J2LK91-F1
#
_cell.length_a   1.000
_cell.length_b   1.000
_cell.length_c   1.000
_cell.angle_alpha   90.00
_cell.angle_beta   90.00
_cell.angle_gamma   90.00
#
_symmetry.space_group_name_H-M   'P 1'
#
loop_
_entity.id
_entity.type
_entity.pdbx_description
1 polymer ?
#
loop_
_entity_poly.entity_id
_entity_poly.type
_entity_poly.pdbx_seq_one_letter_code
_entity_poly.pdbx_strand_id
1 'polypeptide(L)'
;MTRFTQSIKFKIVLAFGTCVVLMAAIGLFGAFGLFRLNSNIAVGYSGNTEPIADLSELRAASLDIGLQTRRILASRDQSKMPPTIEAIRADQERIDRVWNHYYPDGLSTDKEREIAEKIKSALPQMKAAVDETIIAFSEGNYEAAVSAG
;
A
#
# COMPACT_ATOMS: atom_id res chain seq x y z
N MET A 1 -13.75 41.96 -52.16
CA MET A 1 -13.05 41.56 -50.91
C MET A 1 -11.77 40.75 -51.19
N THR A 2 -10.95 41.13 -52.18
CA THR A 2 -9.76 40.34 -52.62
C THR A 2 -8.44 41.11 -52.59
N ARG A 3 -8.42 42.38 -52.14
CA ARG A 3 -7.20 43.21 -52.13
C ARG A 3 -6.47 43.30 -50.79
N PHE A 4 -7.08 42.89 -49.67
CA PHE A 4 -6.41 42.89 -48.36
C PHE A 4 -5.46 41.71 -48.15
N THR A 5 -5.66 40.60 -48.86
CA THR A 5 -4.85 39.37 -48.75
C THR A 5 -3.59 39.36 -49.63
N GLN A 6 -3.38 40.39 -50.47
CA GLN A 6 -2.21 40.50 -51.37
C GLN A 6 -1.09 41.42 -50.87
N SER A 7 -1.28 42.12 -49.74
CA SER A 7 -0.22 42.97 -49.18
C SER A 7 0.91 42.11 -48.62
N ILE A 8 2.15 42.38 -49.02
CA ILE A 8 3.36 41.71 -48.52
C ILE A 8 3.41 41.76 -46.98
N LYS A 9 2.94 42.87 -46.37
CA LYS A 9 2.84 43.04 -44.91
C LYS A 9 1.89 42.03 -44.27
N PHE A 10 0.76 41.72 -44.92
CA PHE A 10 -0.21 40.74 -44.43
C PHE A 10 0.35 39.31 -44.49
N LYS A 11 1.08 38.97 -45.57
CA LYS A 11 1.76 37.66 -45.69
C LYS A 11 2.83 37.45 -44.61
N ILE A 12 3.59 38.49 -44.28
CA ILE A 12 4.59 38.45 -43.20
C ILE A 12 3.91 38.23 -41.84
N VAL A 13 2.89 39.03 -41.51
CA VAL A 13 2.15 38.89 -40.25
C VAL A 13 1.49 37.51 -40.14
N LEU A 14 0.95 36.97 -41.25
CA LEU A 14 0.36 35.64 -41.29
C LEU A 14 1.41 34.54 -41.04
N ALA A 15 2.57 34.61 -41.68
CA ALA A 15 3.65 33.64 -41.50
C ALA A 15 4.19 33.65 -40.07
N PHE A 16 4.47 34.84 -39.51
CA PHE A 16 4.92 34.98 -38.12
C PHE A 16 3.86 34.54 -37.12
N GLY A 17 2.60 34.90 -37.32
CA GLY A 17 1.49 34.45 -36.47
C GLY A 17 1.36 32.93 -36.44
N THR A 18 1.50 32.29 -37.61
CA THR A 18 1.46 30.82 -37.70
C THR A 18 2.61 30.18 -36.91
N CYS A 19 3.81 30.76 -36.98
CA CYS A 19 4.98 30.28 -36.24
C CYS A 19 4.77 30.38 -34.71
N VAL A 20 4.20 31.49 -34.23
CA VAL A 20 3.90 31.70 -32.81
C VAL A 20 2.84 30.70 -32.32
N VAL A 21 1.79 30.44 -33.10
CA VAL A 21 0.76 29.45 -32.76
C VAL A 21 1.36 28.04 -32.68
N LEU A 22 2.24 27.68 -33.62
CA LEU A 22 2.93 26.39 -33.59
C LEU A 22 3.84 26.24 -32.36
N MET A 23 4.60 27.28 -31.99
CA MET A 23 5.40 27.26 -30.75
C MET A 23 4.51 27.09 -29.50
N ALA A 24 3.40 27.81 -29.42
CA ALA A 24 2.47 27.71 -28.31
C ALA A 24 1.84 26.30 -28.22
N ALA A 25 1.47 25.71 -29.36
CA ALA A 25 0.94 24.35 -29.43
C ALA A 25 1.97 23.32 -28.95
N ILE A 26 3.23 23.41 -29.38
CA ILE A 26 4.31 22.52 -28.94
C ILE A 26 4.57 22.68 -27.44
N GLY A 27 4.58 23.91 -26.93
CA GLY A 27 4.73 24.18 -25.49
C GLY A 27 3.59 23.59 -24.66
N LEU A 28 2.35 23.73 -25.10
CA LEU A 28 1.17 23.15 -24.44
C LEU A 28 1.19 21.62 -24.49
N PHE A 29 1.52 21.01 -25.63
CA PHE A 29 1.66 19.56 -25.74
C PHE A 29 2.81 19.03 -24.87
N GLY A 30 3.93 19.74 -24.79
CA GLY A 30 5.05 19.40 -23.91
C GLY A 30 4.66 19.48 -22.44
N ALA A 31 4.02 20.57 -22.01
CA ALA A 31 3.54 20.74 -20.65
C ALA A 31 2.46 19.72 -20.28
N PHE A 32 1.52 19.43 -21.18
CA PHE A 32 0.49 18.41 -20.98
C PHE A 32 1.07 16.99 -20.92
N GLY A 33 2.04 16.68 -21.79
CA GLY A 33 2.77 15.42 -21.77
C GLY A 33 3.57 15.23 -20.48
N LEU A 34 4.27 16.28 -20.04
CA LEU A 34 5.00 16.30 -18.76
C LEU A 34 4.06 16.19 -17.57
N PHE A 35 2.89 16.86 -17.59
CA PHE A 35 1.90 16.76 -16.53
C PHE A 35 1.30 15.36 -16.45
N ARG A 36 1.01 14.73 -17.59
CA ARG A 36 0.49 13.35 -17.67
C ARG A 36 1.54 12.31 -17.29
N LEU A 37 2.81 12.55 -17.64
CA LEU A 37 3.92 11.71 -17.21
C LEU A 37 4.16 11.86 -15.71
N ASN A 38 4.12 13.09 -15.18
CA ASN A 38 4.24 13.38 -13.77
C ASN A 38 3.08 12.78 -12.97
N SER A 39 1.84 12.84 -13.47
CA SER A 39 0.69 12.19 -12.83
C SER A 39 0.81 10.65 -12.86
N ASN A 40 1.30 10.07 -13.96
CA ASN A 40 1.50 8.63 -14.07
C ASN A 40 2.67 8.13 -13.20
N ILE A 41 3.73 8.92 -13.07
CA ILE A 41 4.88 8.63 -12.21
C ILE A 41 4.50 8.82 -10.73
N ALA A 42 3.74 9.86 -10.38
CA ALA A 42 3.23 10.05 -9.03
C ALA A 42 2.32 8.88 -8.61
N VAL A 43 1.41 8.43 -9.48
CA VAL A 43 0.56 7.25 -9.21
C VAL A 43 1.38 5.95 -9.08
N GLY A 44 2.48 5.81 -9.83
CA GLY A 44 3.31 4.60 -9.80
C GLY A 44 4.35 4.53 -8.67
N TYR A 45 4.89 5.68 -8.22
CA TYR A 45 6.01 5.72 -7.25
C TYR A 45 5.55 6.03 -5.82
N SER A 46 4.56 6.91 -5.62
CA SER A 46 3.99 7.19 -4.28
C SER A 46 2.75 6.36 -3.97
N GLY A 47 2.09 5.76 -4.97
CA GLY A 47 0.91 4.92 -4.76
C GLY A 47 1.20 3.42 -4.52
N ASN A 48 2.45 2.97 -4.68
CA ASN A 48 2.77 1.53 -4.63
C ASN A 48 3.88 1.19 -3.63
N THR A 49 4.98 1.96 -3.56
CA THR A 49 6.16 1.52 -2.81
C THR A 49 5.93 1.49 -1.30
N GLU A 50 5.21 2.48 -0.78
CA GLU A 50 4.87 2.62 0.64
C GLU A 50 3.75 1.63 1.04
N PRO A 51 2.63 1.51 0.30
CA PRO A 51 1.65 0.44 0.52
C PRO A 51 2.23 -0.98 0.42
N ILE A 52 3.14 -1.24 -0.53
CA ILE A 52 3.81 -2.54 -0.65
C ILE A 52 4.72 -2.79 0.56
N ALA A 53 5.39 -1.77 1.09
CA ALA A 53 6.18 -1.89 2.31
C ALA A 53 5.31 -2.22 3.52
N ASP A 54 4.17 -1.53 3.68
CA ASP A 54 3.21 -1.79 4.77
C ASP A 54 2.65 -3.21 4.69
N LEU A 55 2.25 -3.67 3.50
CA LEU A 55 1.77 -5.04 3.28
C LEU A 55 2.87 -6.08 3.50
N SER A 56 4.12 -5.76 3.18
CA SER A 56 5.26 -6.63 3.43
C SER A 56 5.58 -6.72 4.92
N GLU A 57 5.48 -5.62 5.66
CA GLU A 57 5.67 -5.58 7.11
C GLU A 57 4.55 -6.31 7.84
N LEU A 58 3.29 -6.13 7.41
CA LEU A 58 2.15 -6.90 7.89
C LEU A 58 2.40 -8.40 7.71
N ARG A 59 2.84 -8.82 6.51
CA ARG A 59 3.16 -10.22 6.24
C ARG A 59 4.30 -10.73 7.11
N ALA A 60 5.34 -9.93 7.32
CA ALA A 60 6.48 -10.30 8.15
C ALA A 60 6.06 -10.50 9.61
N ALA A 61 5.26 -9.59 10.17
CA ALA A 61 4.73 -9.70 11.52
C ALA A 61 3.81 -10.92 11.69
N SER A 62 2.91 -11.18 10.74
CA SER A 62 2.05 -12.38 10.79
C SER A 62 2.85 -13.69 10.73
N LEU A 63 3.93 -13.73 9.95
CA LEU A 63 4.82 -14.89 9.89
C LEU A 63 5.59 -15.08 11.19
N ASP A 64 6.05 -13.99 11.81
CA ASP A 64 6.78 -14.06 13.07
C ASP A 64 5.87 -14.55 14.21
N ILE A 65 4.64 -14.06 14.30
CA ILE A 65 3.62 -14.61 15.21
C ILE A 65 3.48 -16.12 15.04
N GLY A 66 3.33 -16.61 13.79
CA GLY A 66 3.22 -18.03 13.51
C GLY A 66 4.46 -18.84 13.93
N LEU A 67 5.66 -18.28 13.78
CA LEU A 67 6.91 -18.90 14.24
C LEU A 67 7.00 -18.94 15.76
N GLN A 68 6.63 -17.86 16.44
CA GLN A 68 6.62 -17.76 17.89
C GLN A 68 5.63 -18.73 18.52
N THR A 69 4.41 -18.84 17.99
CA THR A 69 3.41 -19.83 18.42
C THR A 69 3.93 -21.26 18.29
N ARG A 70 4.53 -21.60 17.14
CA ARG A 70 5.14 -22.93 16.93
C ARG A 70 6.30 -23.20 17.88
N ARG A 71 7.10 -22.18 18.21
CA ARG A 71 8.20 -22.30 19.18
C ARG A 71 7.68 -22.59 20.58
N ILE A 72 6.58 -21.97 21.00
CA ILE A 72 5.94 -22.26 22.30
C ILE A 72 5.39 -23.70 22.31
N LEU A 73 4.71 -24.14 21.25
CA LEU A 73 4.24 -25.52 21.06
C LEU A 73 5.35 -26.56 21.15
N ALA A 74 6.48 -26.32 20.48
CA ALA A 74 7.59 -27.26 20.44
C ALA A 74 8.40 -27.31 21.74
N SER A 75 8.62 -26.15 22.38
CA SER A 75 9.49 -26.08 23.56
C SER A 75 8.81 -26.55 24.85
N ARG A 76 7.48 -26.37 24.97
CA ARG A 76 6.70 -26.60 26.22
C ARG A 76 7.36 -26.00 27.48
N ASP A 77 8.21 -24.99 27.30
CA ASP A 77 9.05 -24.40 28.33
C ASP A 77 8.38 -23.12 28.84
N GLN A 78 7.75 -23.20 30.01
CA GLN A 78 7.07 -22.07 30.62
C GLN A 78 8.00 -20.89 30.92
N SER A 79 9.32 -21.12 31.08
CA SER A 79 10.28 -20.04 31.33
C SER A 79 10.50 -19.12 30.12
N LYS A 80 10.25 -19.62 28.90
CA LYS A 80 10.37 -18.86 27.65
C LYS A 80 9.05 -18.22 27.21
N MET A 81 7.98 -18.47 27.94
CA MET A 81 6.63 -18.03 27.60
C MET A 81 6.46 -16.50 27.70
N PRO A 82 6.88 -15.82 28.80
CA PRO A 82 6.73 -14.38 28.91
C PRO A 82 7.37 -13.56 27.78
N PRO A 83 8.65 -13.77 27.39
CA PRO A 83 9.25 -13.00 26.31
C PRO A 83 8.64 -13.33 24.94
N THR A 84 8.12 -14.55 24.75
CA THR A 84 7.45 -14.91 23.49
C THR A 84 6.06 -14.27 23.40
N ILE A 85 5.31 -14.19 24.51
CA ILE A 85 4.02 -13.47 24.54
C ILE A 85 4.22 -11.98 24.26
N GLU A 86 5.26 -11.38 24.84
CA GLU A 86 5.59 -9.97 24.61
C GLU A 86 5.92 -9.70 23.13
N ALA A 87 6.71 -10.56 22.50
CA ALA A 87 7.05 -10.44 21.09
C ALA A 87 5.82 -10.66 20.17
N ILE A 88 4.92 -11.61 20.47
CA ILE A 88 3.65 -11.75 19.74
C ILE A 88 2.79 -10.48 19.85
N ARG A 89 2.69 -9.89 21.04
CA ARG A 89 1.92 -8.64 21.25
C ARG A 89 2.53 -7.47 20.46
N ALA A 90 3.85 -7.34 20.47
CA ALA A 90 4.55 -6.34 19.68
C ALA A 90 4.27 -6.50 18.17
N ASP A 91 4.15 -7.73 17.69
CA ASP A 91 3.78 -8.02 16.29
C ASP A 91 2.33 -7.67 16.00
N GLN A 92 1.40 -7.99 16.90
CA GLN A 92 -0.01 -7.61 16.77
C GLN A 92 -0.18 -6.08 16.70
N GLU A 93 0.53 -5.33 17.55
CA GLU A 93 0.54 -3.86 17.52
C GLU A 93 1.17 -3.32 16.23
N ARG A 94 2.26 -3.94 15.77
CA ARG A 94 2.90 -3.59 14.50
C ARG A 94 1.95 -3.79 13.33
N ILE A 95 1.22 -4.90 13.29
CA ILE A 95 0.15 -5.16 12.32
C ILE A 95 -0.91 -4.05 12.36
N ASP A 96 -1.36 -3.61 13.53
CA ASP A 96 -2.35 -2.53 13.63
C ASP A 96 -1.81 -1.21 13.07
N ARG A 97 -0.57 -0.86 13.41
CA ARG A 97 0.03 0.38 12.93
C ARG A 97 0.15 0.40 11.40
N VAL A 98 0.71 -0.64 10.80
CA VAL A 98 0.90 -0.70 9.35
C VAL A 98 -0.43 -0.86 8.62
N TRP A 99 -1.39 -1.60 9.20
CA TRP A 99 -2.72 -1.74 8.59
C TRP A 99 -3.50 -0.44 8.58
N ASN A 100 -3.45 0.34 9.66
CA ASN A 100 -4.09 1.66 9.74
C ASN A 100 -3.42 2.71 8.85
N HIS A 101 -2.13 2.51 8.53
CA HIS A 101 -1.42 3.35 7.56
C HIS A 101 -1.82 2.99 6.12
N TYR A 102 -1.90 1.70 5.81
CA TYR A 102 -2.28 1.20 4.49
C TYR A 102 -3.77 1.42 4.15
N TYR A 103 -4.69 1.17 5.09
CA TYR A 103 -6.13 1.21 4.84
C TYR A 103 -6.80 2.37 5.62
N PRO A 104 -7.69 3.16 4.99
CA PRO A 104 -8.21 3.02 3.62
C PRO A 104 -7.42 3.78 2.54
N ASP A 105 -6.45 4.61 2.94
CA ASP A 105 -5.88 5.65 2.06
C ASP A 105 -4.80 5.15 1.09
N GLY A 106 -4.16 4.01 1.38
CA GLY A 106 -3.14 3.38 0.54
C GLY A 106 -3.67 2.51 -0.61
N LEU A 107 -4.98 2.55 -0.89
CA LEU A 107 -5.62 1.76 -1.93
C LEU A 107 -5.51 2.40 -3.32
N SER A 108 -5.01 1.66 -4.30
CA SER A 108 -4.80 2.12 -5.68
C SER A 108 -5.90 1.67 -6.66
N THR A 109 -6.60 0.56 -6.39
CA THR A 109 -7.62 -0.01 -7.30
C THR A 109 -8.83 -0.59 -6.55
N ASP A 110 -9.97 -0.72 -7.25
CA ASP A 110 -11.17 -1.34 -6.68
C ASP A 110 -10.97 -2.83 -6.34
N LYS A 111 -10.14 -3.54 -7.12
CA LYS A 111 -9.78 -4.93 -6.85
C LYS A 111 -8.93 -5.04 -5.58
N GLU A 112 -8.01 -4.11 -5.38
CA GLU A 112 -7.23 -4.02 -4.15
C GLU A 112 -8.14 -3.76 -2.94
N ARG A 113 -9.12 -2.85 -3.08
CA ARG A 113 -10.12 -2.60 -2.04
C ARG A 113 -10.88 -3.87 -1.65
N GLU A 114 -11.33 -4.67 -2.62
CA GLU A 114 -12.03 -5.93 -2.32
C GLU A 114 -11.16 -6.90 -1.49
N ILE A 115 -9.87 -7.00 -1.82
CA ILE A 115 -8.92 -7.84 -1.08
C ILE A 115 -8.67 -7.24 0.30
N ALA A 116 -8.50 -5.92 0.41
CA ALA A 116 -8.27 -5.24 1.67
C ALA A 116 -9.45 -5.40 2.64
N GLU A 117 -10.70 -5.39 2.17
CA GLU A 117 -11.87 -5.70 3.02
C GLU A 117 -11.85 -7.13 3.55
N LYS A 118 -11.37 -8.10 2.75
CA LYS A 118 -11.19 -9.49 3.23
C LYS A 118 -10.11 -9.56 4.30
N ILE A 119 -9.00 -8.85 4.13
CA ILE A 119 -7.93 -8.78 5.14
C ILE A 119 -8.44 -8.09 6.42
N LYS A 120 -9.16 -6.97 6.30
CA LYS A 120 -9.79 -6.24 7.41
C LYS A 120 -10.68 -7.13 8.27
N SER A 121 -11.46 -8.03 7.64
CA SER A 121 -12.33 -8.96 8.36
C SER A 121 -11.58 -10.16 8.96
N ALA A 122 -10.46 -10.58 8.35
CA ALA A 122 -9.66 -11.71 8.81
C ALA A 122 -8.66 -11.34 9.94
N LEU A 123 -8.11 -10.12 9.95
CA LEU A 123 -7.12 -9.69 10.94
C LEU A 123 -7.60 -9.84 12.40
N PRO A 124 -8.81 -9.39 12.78
CA PRO A 124 -9.32 -9.60 14.14
C PRO A 124 -9.47 -11.08 14.51
N GLN A 125 -9.88 -11.93 13.55
CA GLN A 125 -10.04 -13.36 13.76
C GLN A 125 -8.70 -14.05 14.01
N MET A 126 -7.68 -13.68 13.22
CA MET A 126 -6.31 -14.16 13.43
C MET A 126 -5.79 -13.79 14.81
N LYS A 127 -6.00 -12.54 15.25
CA LYS A 127 -5.57 -12.06 16.57
C LYS A 127 -6.26 -12.83 17.69
N ALA A 128 -7.57 -13.00 17.60
CA ALA A 128 -8.34 -13.77 18.57
C ALA A 128 -7.83 -15.22 18.69
N ALA A 129 -7.57 -15.90 17.57
CA ALA A 129 -7.05 -17.27 17.58
C ALA A 129 -5.65 -17.37 18.24
N VAL A 130 -4.79 -16.37 18.00
CA VAL A 130 -3.47 -16.27 18.65
C VAL A 130 -3.60 -16.03 20.16
N ASP A 131 -4.51 -15.14 20.57
CA ASP A 131 -4.76 -14.85 21.97
C ASP A 131 -5.34 -16.06 22.71
N GLU A 132 -6.28 -16.78 22.10
CA GLU A 132 -6.81 -18.05 22.61
C GLU A 132 -5.72 -19.09 22.78
N THR A 133 -4.80 -19.19 21.80
CA THR A 133 -3.65 -20.09 21.89
C THR A 133 -2.75 -19.72 23.08
N ILE A 134 -2.43 -18.44 23.26
CA ILE A 134 -1.63 -17.96 24.40
C ILE A 134 -2.31 -18.28 25.74
N ILE A 135 -3.63 -18.08 25.85
CA ILE A 135 -4.41 -18.41 27.05
C ILE A 135 -4.33 -19.91 27.33
N ALA A 136 -4.61 -20.76 26.34
CA ALA A 136 -4.54 -22.22 26.48
C ALA A 136 -3.16 -22.69 26.94
N PHE A 137 -2.09 -22.06 26.44
CA PHE A 137 -0.73 -22.31 26.91
C PHE A 137 -0.49 -21.90 28.36
N SER A 138 -1.00 -20.73 28.76
CA SER A 138 -0.86 -20.23 30.13
C SER A 138 -1.56 -21.13 31.16
N GLU A 139 -2.62 -21.82 30.74
CA GLU A 139 -3.38 -22.78 31.54
C GLU A 139 -2.80 -24.21 31.49
N GLY A 140 -1.73 -24.44 30.71
CA GLY A 140 -1.12 -25.76 30.53
C GLY A 140 -1.95 -26.72 29.65
N ASN A 141 -2.95 -26.19 28.92
CA ASN A 141 -3.82 -26.96 28.03
C ASN A 141 -3.25 -27.02 26.61
N TYR A 142 -2.20 -27.85 26.45
CA TYR A 142 -1.46 -27.99 25.20
C TYR A 142 -2.28 -28.62 24.06
N GLU A 143 -3.32 -29.41 24.36
CA GLU A 143 -4.19 -29.98 23.32
C GLU A 143 -5.13 -28.93 22.72
N ALA A 144 -5.71 -28.05 23.54
CA ALA A 144 -6.52 -26.93 23.07
C ALA A 144 -5.69 -25.95 22.23
N ALA A 145 -4.44 -25.70 22.61
CA ALA A 145 -3.52 -24.83 21.88
C ALA A 145 -3.12 -25.34 20.49
N VAL A 146 -3.13 -26.67 20.27
CA VAL A 146 -2.87 -27.28 18.94
C VAL A 146 -4.09 -27.16 18.02
N SER A 147 -5.31 -27.14 18.57
CA SER A 147 -6.55 -27.04 17.77
C SER A 147 -6.92 -25.61 17.36
N ALA A 148 -6.36 -24.59 18.02
CA ALA A 148 -6.67 -23.18 17.78
C ALA A 148 -5.74 -22.48 16.76
N GLY A 149 -4.60 -23.09 16.41
CA GLY A 149 -3.60 -22.56 15.47
C GLY A 149 -3.57 -23.28 14.13
#